data_AF-A0A0S6XU73-F1
#
_entry.id   AF-A0A0S6XU73-F1
#
_cell.length_a   1.000
_cell.length_b   1.000
_cell.length_c   1.000
_cell.angle_alpha   90.00
_cell.angle_beta   90.00
_cell.angle_gamma   90.00
#
_symmetry.space_group_name_H-M   'P 1'
#
loop_
_entity.id
_entity.type
_entity.pdbx_description
1 polymer ?
#
loop_
_entity_poly.entity_id
_entity_poly.type
_entity_poly.pdbx_seq_one_letter_code
_entity_poly.pdbx_strand_id
1 'polypeptide(L)'
;MPSDLATRLSTATAPIPDSFFADLITANHILAHQRIVDGFGHISARSPQNPQTFYLSANRAPALVSRREDIVEYRVEDASAVNPDAPREYLERFIHSEIYKRFPDVGSVVHAHSEEVIVFGVTGVPLRVVFHMGGVMGSTVPVFDAAQHYSSSNRHDLLISSPQLGAHLAAAFAPSSLLAKTGSVLKSFIPGSEEQQGTAYPPHQVVLMRGHGFTALARDVKEAVYRAVYTTVNARIQREAVLLQGAFNSAVAAERVTKVGKEGYQASSSSSSSGTKLGEVTFLSDREAADAWEANAGQVHRPWELWTEEVKASSLYRNEYWEDDEQGES
;
A
#
# COMPACT_ATOMS: atom_id res chain seq x y z
N MET A 1 28.40 15.61 0.64
CA MET A 1 29.40 14.69 0.05
C MET A 1 29.05 14.49 -1.41
N PRO A 2 29.92 14.85 -2.37
CA PRO A 2 29.69 14.65 -3.81
C PRO A 2 29.94 13.20 -4.29
N SER A 3 30.01 12.22 -3.38
CA SER A 3 30.44 10.84 -3.65
C SER A 3 29.39 9.93 -4.27
N ASP A 4 28.16 10.42 -4.44
CA ASP A 4 27.03 9.61 -4.90
C ASP A 4 26.96 9.55 -6.44
N LEU A 5 27.26 10.66 -7.12
CA LEU A 5 27.16 10.72 -8.59
C LEU A 5 28.27 9.92 -9.30
N ALA A 6 29.51 9.96 -8.80
CA ALA A 6 30.62 9.23 -9.41
C ALA A 6 30.47 7.70 -9.28
N THR A 7 29.92 7.23 -8.15
CA THR A 7 29.61 5.81 -7.92
C THR A 7 28.44 5.36 -8.80
N ARG A 8 27.38 6.18 -8.91
CA ARG A 8 26.25 5.92 -9.82
C ARG A 8 26.64 5.95 -11.31
N LEU A 9 27.60 6.79 -11.67
CA LEU A 9 28.14 6.83 -13.05
C LEU A 9 29.08 5.66 -13.35
N SER A 10 29.79 5.11 -12.36
CA SER A 10 30.64 3.91 -12.58
C SER A 10 29.83 2.61 -12.63
N THR A 11 28.64 2.56 -12.03
CA THR A 11 27.71 1.41 -12.13
C THR A 11 26.86 1.41 -13.40
N ALA A 12 26.82 2.52 -14.15
CA ALA A 12 26.02 2.65 -15.38
C ALA A 12 26.48 1.73 -16.54
N THR A 13 27.64 1.06 -16.41
CA THR A 13 28.18 0.11 -17.40
C THR A 13 28.06 -1.37 -17.00
N ALA A 14 27.70 -1.69 -15.76
CA ALA A 14 27.47 -3.07 -15.34
C ALA A 14 26.03 -3.48 -15.66
N PRO A 15 25.73 -4.74 -16.04
CA PRO A 15 24.34 -5.21 -16.13
C PRO A 15 23.66 -5.15 -14.76
N ILE A 16 22.33 -5.02 -14.74
CA ILE A 16 21.56 -5.09 -13.49
C ILE A 16 21.75 -6.49 -12.89
N PRO A 17 22.06 -6.62 -11.59
CA PRO A 17 22.28 -7.93 -10.98
C PRO A 17 21.06 -8.84 -11.09
N ASP A 18 21.27 -10.13 -11.32
CA ASP A 18 20.19 -11.12 -11.37
C ASP A 18 19.36 -11.15 -10.08
N SER A 19 20.01 -10.91 -8.93
CA SER A 19 19.34 -10.80 -7.63
C SER A 19 18.26 -9.71 -7.58
N PHE A 20 18.37 -8.64 -8.38
CA PHE A 20 17.33 -7.62 -8.48
C PHE A 20 16.07 -8.17 -9.13
N PHE A 21 16.21 -8.93 -10.22
CA PHE A 21 15.08 -9.57 -10.90
C PHE A 21 14.54 -10.74 -10.09
N ALA A 22 15.42 -11.51 -9.43
CA ALA A 22 15.04 -12.55 -8.48
C ALA A 22 14.14 -12.00 -7.38
N ASP A 23 14.53 -10.88 -6.74
CA ASP A 23 13.74 -10.23 -5.69
C ASP A 23 12.42 -9.68 -6.24
N LEU A 24 12.40 -9.04 -7.42
CA LEU A 24 11.16 -8.50 -8.00
C LEU A 24 10.16 -9.60 -8.40
N ILE A 25 10.63 -10.71 -8.95
CA ILE A 25 9.79 -11.87 -9.27
C ILE A 25 9.27 -12.50 -7.97
N THR A 26 10.15 -12.73 -6.98
CA THR A 26 9.77 -13.25 -5.67
C THR A 26 8.74 -12.37 -4.97
N ALA A 27 8.85 -11.03 -5.10
CA ALA A 27 7.88 -10.10 -4.54
C ALA A 27 6.48 -10.28 -5.13
N ASN A 28 6.36 -10.52 -6.44
CA ASN A 28 5.07 -10.84 -7.06
C ASN A 28 4.46 -12.11 -6.45
N HIS A 29 5.28 -13.14 -6.20
CA HIS A 29 4.84 -14.39 -5.59
C HIS A 29 4.42 -14.21 -4.13
N ILE A 30 5.22 -13.49 -3.34
CA ILE A 30 4.91 -13.23 -1.92
C ILE A 30 3.59 -12.47 -1.83
N LEU A 31 3.41 -11.41 -2.61
CA LEU A 31 2.16 -10.64 -2.60
C LEU A 31 0.95 -11.52 -2.96
N ALA A 32 1.09 -12.43 -3.93
CA ALA A 32 0.03 -13.36 -4.30
C ALA A 32 -0.24 -14.41 -3.20
N HIS A 33 0.81 -15.00 -2.63
CA HIS A 33 0.72 -15.99 -1.55
C HIS A 33 0.06 -15.41 -0.30
N GLN A 34 0.43 -14.18 0.06
CA GLN A 34 -0.15 -13.42 1.17
C GLN A 34 -1.54 -12.83 0.86
N ARG A 35 -2.11 -13.13 -0.33
CA ARG A 35 -3.42 -12.65 -0.81
C ARG A 35 -3.57 -11.14 -0.78
N ILE A 36 -2.48 -10.44 -1.07
CA ILE A 36 -2.46 -8.98 -1.23
C ILE A 36 -2.90 -8.61 -2.64
N VAL A 37 -2.37 -9.34 -3.63
CA VAL A 37 -2.75 -9.28 -5.04
C VAL A 37 -3.43 -10.60 -5.43
N ASP A 38 -4.19 -10.58 -6.53
CA ASP A 38 -4.88 -11.75 -7.07
C ASP A 38 -4.48 -11.99 -8.54
N GLY A 39 -5.43 -12.18 -9.47
CA GLY A 39 -5.14 -12.12 -10.90
C GLY A 39 -4.73 -10.72 -11.38
N PHE A 40 -4.97 -9.70 -10.55
CA PHE A 40 -4.68 -8.29 -10.72
C PHE A 40 -3.86 -7.76 -9.55
N GLY A 41 -3.38 -6.53 -9.69
CA GLY A 41 -2.38 -5.93 -8.80
C GLY A 41 -0.97 -6.21 -9.30
N HIS A 42 -0.04 -5.36 -8.89
CA HIS A 42 1.31 -5.36 -9.45
C HIS A 42 2.30 -4.57 -8.59
N ILE A 43 3.57 -4.98 -8.65
CA ILE A 43 4.70 -4.34 -8.00
C ILE A 43 5.74 -3.91 -9.05
N SER A 44 6.31 -2.71 -8.88
CA SER A 44 7.44 -2.23 -9.68
C SER A 44 8.66 -1.93 -8.81
N ALA A 45 9.83 -1.91 -9.43
CA ALA A 45 11.07 -1.42 -8.83
C ALA A 45 11.75 -0.40 -9.75
N ARG A 46 12.18 0.74 -9.21
CA ARG A 46 12.98 1.73 -9.94
C ARG A 46 14.31 1.08 -10.32
N SER A 47 14.80 1.37 -11.52
CA SER A 47 16.10 0.85 -11.94
C SER A 47 17.21 1.38 -11.03
N PRO A 48 18.07 0.50 -10.47
CA PRO A 48 19.17 0.91 -9.61
C PRO A 48 20.29 1.63 -10.38
N GLN A 49 20.31 1.51 -11.71
CA GLN A 49 21.34 2.08 -12.59
C GLN A 49 20.85 3.33 -13.32
N ASN A 50 19.55 3.40 -13.62
CA ASN A 50 18.96 4.52 -14.32
C ASN A 50 17.68 4.98 -13.61
N PRO A 51 17.72 6.02 -12.77
CA PRO A 51 16.53 6.48 -12.05
C PRO A 51 15.41 7.00 -12.96
N GLN A 52 15.66 7.17 -14.27
CA GLN A 52 14.67 7.55 -15.28
C GLN A 52 13.89 6.35 -15.84
N THR A 53 14.20 5.12 -15.42
CA THR A 53 13.46 3.91 -15.78
C THR A 53 13.06 3.08 -14.56
N PHE A 54 12.09 2.19 -14.75
CA PHE A 54 11.62 1.24 -13.74
C PHE A 54 11.19 -0.07 -14.39
N TYR A 55 11.17 -1.13 -13.59
CA TYR A 55 10.80 -2.49 -13.98
C TYR A 55 9.46 -2.87 -13.36
N LEU A 56 8.59 -3.46 -14.15
CA LEU A 56 7.25 -3.92 -13.78
C LEU A 56 6.91 -5.12 -14.65
N SER A 57 6.16 -6.10 -14.13
CA SER A 57 5.75 -7.24 -14.97
C SER A 57 4.94 -6.80 -16.19
N ALA A 58 4.99 -7.59 -17.25
CA ALA A 58 4.02 -7.54 -18.32
C ALA A 58 2.61 -7.84 -17.76
N ASN A 59 1.58 -7.62 -18.57
CA ASN A 59 0.19 -7.90 -18.24
C ASN A 59 -0.03 -9.40 -18.01
N ARG A 60 0.20 -9.81 -16.76
CA ARG A 60 0.24 -11.19 -16.30
C ARG A 60 -0.20 -11.23 -14.84
N ALA A 61 -0.81 -12.33 -14.41
CA ALA A 61 -1.08 -12.51 -12.99
C ALA A 61 0.24 -12.57 -12.19
N PRO A 62 0.39 -11.85 -11.07
CA PRO A 62 1.61 -11.84 -10.24
C PRO A 62 2.14 -13.23 -9.90
N ALA A 63 1.26 -14.17 -9.56
CA ALA A 63 1.63 -15.56 -9.25
C ALA A 63 2.32 -16.32 -10.41
N LEU A 64 2.14 -15.87 -11.65
CA LEU A 64 2.65 -16.54 -12.85
C LEU A 64 3.89 -15.87 -13.45
N VAL A 65 4.32 -14.72 -12.92
CA VAL A 65 5.58 -14.05 -13.33
C VAL A 65 6.72 -14.98 -12.95
N SER A 66 7.63 -15.30 -13.87
CA SER A 66 8.63 -16.33 -13.59
C SER A 66 10.00 -16.10 -14.20
N ARG A 67 10.08 -15.24 -15.22
CA ARG A 67 11.29 -15.04 -16.01
C ARG A 67 11.56 -13.57 -16.28
N ARG A 68 12.77 -13.26 -16.72
CA ARG A 68 13.20 -11.93 -17.11
C ARG A 68 12.32 -11.35 -18.20
N GLU A 69 11.88 -12.16 -19.16
CA GLU A 69 11.02 -11.72 -20.26
C GLU A 69 9.60 -11.35 -19.79
N ASP A 70 9.18 -11.82 -18.61
CA ASP A 70 7.93 -11.37 -18.00
C ASP A 70 8.06 -9.96 -17.40
N ILE A 71 9.26 -9.38 -17.31
CA ILE A 71 9.52 -8.05 -16.72
C ILE A 71 9.83 -7.01 -17.81
N VAL A 72 9.03 -5.96 -17.88
CA VAL A 72 9.17 -4.86 -18.84
C VAL A 72 9.85 -3.68 -18.17
N GLU A 73 10.76 -3.04 -18.91
CA GLU A 73 11.36 -1.76 -18.52
C GLU A 73 10.56 -0.61 -19.10
N TYR A 74 10.18 0.36 -18.26
CA TYR A 74 9.40 1.53 -18.63
C TYR A 74 10.15 2.82 -18.31
N ARG A 75 9.87 3.87 -19.08
CA ARG A 75 10.34 5.23 -18.79
C ARG A 75 9.50 5.86 -17.69
N VAL A 76 10.14 6.52 -16.72
CA VAL A 76 9.45 7.28 -15.66
C VAL A 76 8.68 8.48 -16.23
N GLU A 77 9.17 9.06 -17.34
CA GLU A 77 8.59 10.26 -17.95
C GLU A 77 7.14 10.06 -18.42
N ASP A 78 6.82 8.93 -19.04
CA ASP A 78 5.54 8.74 -19.72
C ASP A 78 4.97 7.31 -19.61
N ALA A 79 5.65 6.42 -18.87
CA ALA A 79 5.33 5.00 -18.78
C ALA A 79 5.38 4.24 -20.13
N SER A 80 6.07 4.75 -21.14
CA SER A 80 6.33 3.97 -22.37
C SER A 80 7.35 2.87 -22.09
N ALA A 81 7.14 1.69 -22.68
CA ALA A 81 8.16 0.65 -22.66
C ALA A 81 9.45 1.14 -23.34
N VAL A 82 10.60 0.84 -22.74
CA VAL A 82 11.91 1.15 -23.33
C VAL A 82 12.15 0.29 -24.58
N ASN A 83 11.70 -0.96 -24.57
CA ASN A 83 11.69 -1.85 -25.73
C ASN A 83 10.36 -1.69 -26.49
N PRO A 84 10.37 -1.28 -27.78
CA PRO A 84 9.15 -1.15 -28.58
C PRO A 84 8.41 -2.47 -28.82
N ASP A 85 9.12 -3.60 -28.75
CA ASP A 85 8.56 -4.95 -28.92
C ASP A 85 8.16 -5.59 -27.57
N ALA A 86 7.99 -4.78 -26.52
CA ALA A 86 7.60 -5.27 -25.21
C ALA A 86 6.26 -6.04 -25.25
N PRO A 87 6.09 -7.08 -24.42
CA PRO A 87 4.80 -7.73 -24.24
C PRO A 87 3.71 -6.75 -23.82
N ARG A 88 2.45 -7.19 -23.92
CA ARG A 88 1.29 -6.40 -23.51
C ARG A 88 1.49 -5.81 -22.10
N GLU A 89 1.30 -4.51 -21.97
CA GLU A 89 1.55 -3.74 -20.75
C GLU A 89 0.31 -3.72 -19.82
N TYR A 90 0.52 -3.45 -18.53
CA TYR A 90 -0.61 -3.09 -17.66
C TYR A 90 -1.18 -1.73 -18.06
N LEU A 91 -2.51 -1.62 -17.96
CA LEU A 91 -3.20 -0.35 -18.18
C LEU A 91 -2.82 0.69 -17.12
N GLU A 92 -2.50 0.24 -15.91
CA GLU A 92 -2.32 1.09 -14.73
C GLU A 92 -0.85 1.38 -14.40
N ARG A 93 0.06 1.12 -15.34
CA ARG A 93 1.49 1.46 -15.20
C ARG A 93 1.73 2.95 -14.89
N PHE A 94 0.78 3.82 -15.22
CA PHE A 94 0.82 5.25 -14.90
C PHE A 94 0.76 5.54 -13.39
N ILE A 95 0.23 4.62 -12.57
CA ILE A 95 0.35 4.69 -11.11
C ILE A 95 1.83 4.76 -10.74
N HIS A 96 2.65 3.88 -11.33
CA HIS A 96 4.06 3.74 -11.00
C HIS A 96 4.89 4.91 -11.55
N SER A 97 4.73 5.24 -12.84
CA SER A 97 5.52 6.29 -13.48
C SER A 97 5.31 7.65 -12.81
N GLU A 98 4.07 8.03 -12.51
CA GLU A 98 3.77 9.35 -11.94
C GLU A 98 4.22 9.46 -10.48
N ILE A 99 4.18 8.36 -9.72
CA ILE A 99 4.74 8.29 -8.38
C ILE A 99 6.26 8.41 -8.43
N TYR A 100 6.93 7.67 -9.31
CA TYR A 100 8.38 7.77 -9.48
C TYR A 100 8.83 9.14 -9.99
N LYS A 101 8.03 9.78 -10.85
CA LYS A 101 8.28 11.12 -11.37
C LYS A 101 8.18 12.16 -10.25
N ARG A 102 7.17 12.05 -9.39
CA ARG A 102 6.94 12.99 -8.29
C ARG A 102 7.89 12.78 -7.10
N PHE A 103 8.28 11.55 -6.82
CA PHE A 103 9.05 11.18 -5.63
C PHE A 103 10.33 10.40 -5.99
N PRO A 104 11.47 11.10 -6.20
CA PRO A 104 12.74 10.49 -6.58
C PRO A 104 13.27 9.42 -5.62
N ASP A 105 12.95 9.49 -4.33
CA ASP A 105 13.41 8.55 -3.31
C ASP A 105 12.57 7.27 -3.23
N VAL A 106 11.42 7.21 -3.91
CA VAL A 106 10.63 5.98 -3.99
C VAL A 106 11.35 5.01 -4.92
N GLY A 107 11.67 3.83 -4.39
CA GLY A 107 12.31 2.75 -5.13
C GLY A 107 11.37 1.62 -5.50
N SER A 108 10.25 1.44 -4.81
CA SER A 108 9.26 0.41 -5.14
C SER A 108 7.83 0.88 -4.89
N VAL A 109 6.90 0.39 -5.71
CA VAL A 109 5.48 0.72 -5.69
C VAL A 109 4.67 -0.55 -5.82
N VAL A 110 3.78 -0.81 -4.87
CA VAL A 110 2.78 -1.88 -4.92
C VAL A 110 1.42 -1.25 -5.13
N HIS A 111 0.66 -1.76 -6.09
CA HIS A 111 -0.76 -1.49 -6.23
C HIS A 111 -1.55 -2.80 -6.14
N ALA A 112 -2.60 -2.81 -5.33
CA ALA A 112 -3.31 -4.03 -4.95
C ALA A 112 -4.80 -3.77 -4.66
N HIS A 113 -5.61 -4.82 -4.83
CA HIS A 113 -7.08 -4.78 -4.70
C HIS A 113 -7.57 -5.54 -3.45
N SER A 114 -6.83 -5.45 -2.34
CA SER A 114 -7.14 -6.21 -1.11
C SER A 114 -8.53 -5.84 -0.53
N GLU A 115 -9.38 -6.85 -0.38
CA GLU A 115 -10.72 -6.73 0.20
C GLU A 115 -10.71 -6.11 1.61
N GLU A 116 -9.68 -6.41 2.40
CA GLU A 116 -9.52 -5.91 3.77
C GLU A 116 -9.35 -4.39 3.82
N VAL A 117 -8.83 -3.79 2.75
CA VAL A 117 -8.52 -2.36 2.68
C VAL A 117 -9.64 -1.57 2.00
N ILE A 118 -10.31 -2.16 0.99
CA ILE A 118 -11.37 -1.50 0.22
C ILE A 118 -12.48 -0.95 1.13
N VAL A 119 -12.83 -1.66 2.21
CA VAL A 119 -13.86 -1.22 3.17
C VAL A 119 -13.56 0.15 3.80
N PHE A 120 -12.29 0.49 4.02
CA PHE A 120 -11.89 1.80 4.56
C PHE A 120 -11.89 2.88 3.48
N GLY A 121 -11.72 2.50 2.21
CA GLY A 121 -11.80 3.43 1.08
C GLY A 121 -13.24 3.85 0.73
N VAL A 122 -14.26 3.06 1.10
CA VAL A 122 -15.66 3.29 0.75
C VAL A 122 -16.56 3.68 1.94
N THR A 123 -16.00 3.80 3.14
CA THR A 123 -16.74 4.19 4.36
C THR A 123 -16.12 5.40 5.04
N GLY A 124 -16.87 6.05 5.94
CA GLY A 124 -16.35 7.15 6.76
C GLY A 124 -15.39 6.74 7.88
N VAL A 125 -15.05 5.45 7.98
CA VAL A 125 -14.15 4.93 9.01
C VAL A 125 -12.71 5.03 8.49
N PRO A 126 -11.83 5.83 9.12
CA PRO A 126 -10.44 5.93 8.68
C PRO A 126 -9.65 4.66 9.03
N LEU A 127 -8.75 4.22 8.15
CA LEU A 127 -7.75 3.21 8.49
C LEU A 127 -6.73 3.82 9.46
N ARG A 128 -6.53 3.19 10.61
CA ARG A 128 -5.67 3.62 11.72
C ARG A 128 -4.83 2.47 12.21
N VAL A 129 -3.66 2.77 12.74
CA VAL A 129 -2.75 1.75 13.28
C VAL A 129 -3.34 1.12 14.54
N VAL A 130 -3.49 -0.21 14.55
CA VAL A 130 -4.04 -0.98 15.69
C VAL A 130 -3.01 -1.90 16.36
N PHE A 131 -1.84 -2.10 15.75
CA PHE A 131 -0.76 -2.90 16.32
C PHE A 131 0.61 -2.47 15.77
N HIS A 132 1.69 -2.84 16.46
CA HIS A 132 3.04 -2.31 16.21
C HIS A 132 3.54 -2.49 14.76
N MET A 133 3.27 -3.62 14.09
CA MET A 133 3.72 -3.82 12.69
C MET A 133 2.99 -2.89 11.71
N GLY A 134 1.77 -2.48 12.04
CA GLY A 134 0.99 -1.53 11.24
C GLY A 134 1.58 -0.12 11.19
N GLY A 135 2.57 0.20 12.05
CA GLY A 135 3.26 1.49 12.03
C GLY A 135 3.89 1.84 10.68
N VAL A 136 4.22 0.82 9.87
CA VAL A 136 4.81 0.98 8.53
C VAL A 136 3.92 1.76 7.55
N MET A 137 2.61 1.81 7.79
CA MET A 137 1.67 2.57 6.96
C MET A 137 1.78 4.10 7.14
N GLY A 138 2.42 4.53 8.24
CA GLY A 138 2.30 5.87 8.77
C GLY A 138 1.04 6.05 9.64
N SER A 139 0.98 7.17 10.36
CA SER A 139 -0.12 7.47 11.28
C SER A 139 -1.45 7.81 10.60
N THR A 140 -1.40 8.17 9.31
CA THR A 140 -2.55 8.60 8.52
C THR A 140 -2.48 8.04 7.12
N VAL A 141 -3.60 7.45 6.67
CA VAL A 141 -3.74 6.85 5.34
C VAL A 141 -4.79 7.63 4.54
N PRO A 142 -4.38 8.40 3.53
CA PRO A 142 -5.30 9.16 2.68
C PRO A 142 -6.23 8.29 1.84
N VAL A 143 -7.39 8.83 1.46
CA VAL A 143 -8.29 8.22 0.47
C VAL A 143 -8.36 9.09 -0.78
N PHE A 144 -7.89 8.55 -1.89
CA PHE A 144 -8.00 9.11 -3.23
C PHE A 144 -9.31 8.66 -3.91
N ASP A 145 -9.97 9.58 -4.59
CA ASP A 145 -11.21 9.31 -5.33
C ASP A 145 -11.08 9.72 -6.80
N ALA A 146 -10.80 8.73 -7.65
CA ALA A 146 -10.64 8.94 -9.09
C ALA A 146 -11.86 9.61 -9.75
N ALA A 147 -13.06 9.44 -9.19
CA ALA A 147 -14.28 10.05 -9.73
C ALA A 147 -14.25 11.58 -9.73
N GLN A 148 -13.38 12.19 -8.91
CA GLN A 148 -13.21 13.65 -8.83
C GLN A 148 -12.24 14.18 -9.90
N HIS A 149 -11.59 13.29 -10.65
CA HIS A 149 -10.47 13.62 -11.54
C HIS A 149 -10.67 13.18 -12.99
N TYR A 150 -11.83 12.62 -13.33
CA TYR A 150 -12.16 12.33 -14.71
C TYR A 150 -12.38 13.61 -15.53
N SER A 151 -11.78 13.63 -16.73
CA SER A 151 -12.23 14.54 -17.78
C SER A 151 -13.51 14.01 -18.42
N SER A 152 -14.25 14.87 -19.12
CA SER A 152 -15.47 14.49 -19.84
C SER A 152 -15.29 13.36 -20.88
N SER A 153 -14.05 13.11 -21.33
CA SER A 153 -13.71 12.05 -22.29
C SER A 153 -13.27 10.73 -21.64
N ASN A 154 -13.02 10.70 -20.33
CA ASN A 154 -12.61 9.47 -19.66
C ASN A 154 -13.79 8.52 -19.46
N ARG A 155 -13.52 7.22 -19.55
CA ARG A 155 -14.43 6.21 -18.98
C ARG A 155 -14.32 6.27 -17.46
N HIS A 156 -15.46 6.29 -16.77
CA HIS A 156 -15.51 6.35 -15.31
C HIS A 156 -15.45 4.93 -14.70
N ASP A 157 -14.34 4.22 -14.91
CA ASP A 157 -14.15 2.80 -14.55
C ASP A 157 -13.27 2.56 -13.31
N LEU A 158 -12.91 3.63 -12.60
CA LEU A 158 -12.02 3.68 -11.43
C LEU A 158 -10.54 3.33 -11.69
N LEU A 159 -10.17 2.99 -12.93
CA LEU A 159 -8.79 2.68 -13.30
C LEU A 159 -7.92 3.94 -13.42
N ILE A 160 -6.63 3.79 -13.11
CA ILE A 160 -5.63 4.85 -13.27
C ILE A 160 -4.85 4.61 -14.56
N SER A 161 -5.57 4.77 -15.68
CA SER A 161 -5.11 4.37 -17.02
C SER A 161 -4.51 5.50 -17.85
N SER A 162 -4.15 6.63 -17.22
CA SER A 162 -3.53 7.76 -17.90
C SER A 162 -2.55 8.53 -17.00
N PRO A 163 -1.58 9.25 -17.58
CA PRO A 163 -0.66 10.10 -16.82
C PRO A 163 -1.38 11.14 -15.94
N GLN A 164 -2.49 11.72 -16.43
CA GLN A 164 -3.25 12.71 -15.65
C GLN A 164 -3.83 12.10 -14.37
N LEU A 165 -4.48 10.94 -14.45
CA LEU A 165 -5.02 10.26 -13.28
C LEU A 165 -3.90 9.78 -12.34
N GLY A 166 -2.78 9.29 -12.91
CA GLY A 166 -1.59 8.90 -12.14
C GLY A 166 -1.00 10.07 -11.35
N ALA A 167 -0.90 11.26 -11.96
CA ALA A 167 -0.40 12.47 -11.31
C ALA A 167 -1.31 12.93 -10.16
N HIS A 168 -2.64 12.81 -10.33
CA HIS A 168 -3.61 13.09 -9.26
C HIS A 168 -3.50 12.07 -8.11
N LEU A 169 -3.32 10.78 -8.40
CA LEU A 169 -3.05 9.77 -7.38
C LEU A 169 -1.74 10.04 -6.64
N ALA A 170 -0.66 10.35 -7.37
CA ALA A 170 0.64 10.69 -6.79
C ALA A 170 0.54 11.90 -5.85
N ALA A 171 -0.34 12.86 -6.14
CA ALA A 171 -0.61 13.99 -5.25
C ALA A 171 -1.22 13.61 -3.90
N ALA A 172 -1.99 12.52 -3.83
CA ALA A 172 -2.62 12.06 -2.60
C ALA A 172 -1.60 11.57 -1.54
N PHE A 173 -0.37 11.24 -1.95
CA PHE A 173 0.72 10.87 -1.05
C PHE A 173 1.37 12.08 -0.34
N ALA A 174 1.14 13.30 -0.84
CA ALA A 174 1.63 14.56 -0.26
C ALA A 174 0.56 15.65 -0.39
N PRO A 175 -0.57 15.55 0.34
CA PRO A 175 -1.68 16.46 0.19
C PRO A 175 -1.39 17.84 0.77
N SER A 176 -1.67 18.90 -0.01
CA SER A 176 -1.38 20.28 0.39
C SER A 176 -2.25 20.81 1.54
N SER A 177 -3.43 20.23 1.78
CA SER A 177 -4.32 20.59 2.89
C SER A 177 -5.33 19.47 3.19
N LEU A 178 -5.59 19.23 4.49
CA LEU A 178 -6.67 18.37 4.99
C LEU A 178 -7.99 19.16 5.02
N LEU A 179 -8.65 19.33 3.87
CA LEU A 179 -10.00 19.91 3.87
C LEU A 179 -11.04 18.83 4.12
N ALA A 180 -11.52 18.75 5.37
CA ALA A 180 -12.77 18.07 5.68
C ALA A 180 -13.92 18.84 5.00
N LYS A 181 -14.40 18.37 3.85
CA LYS A 181 -15.67 18.87 3.31
C LYS A 181 -16.78 18.49 4.29
N THR A 182 -17.31 19.49 4.99
CA THR A 182 -18.50 19.40 5.83
C THR A 182 -19.64 18.70 5.08
N GLY A 183 -19.97 17.47 5.48
CA GLY A 183 -21.12 16.72 4.98
C GLY A 183 -20.85 15.26 4.61
N SER A 184 -19.60 14.89 4.32
CA SER A 184 -19.20 13.49 4.13
C SER A 184 -18.20 13.09 5.21
N VAL A 185 -18.44 11.96 5.88
CA VAL A 185 -17.54 11.44 6.93
C VAL A 185 -16.23 10.91 6.32
N LEU A 186 -16.13 10.80 4.99
CA LEU A 186 -14.85 10.57 4.30
C LEU A 186 -14.02 11.85 4.26
N LYS A 187 -12.80 11.80 4.81
CA LYS A 187 -11.74 12.77 4.50
C LYS A 187 -11.25 12.49 3.07
N SER A 188 -11.99 12.96 2.07
CA SER A 188 -11.54 12.95 0.68
C SER A 188 -10.57 14.10 0.44
N PHE A 189 -9.41 13.80 -0.13
CA PHE A 189 -8.39 14.79 -0.45
C PHE A 189 -8.68 15.41 -1.82
N ILE A 190 -8.68 16.73 -1.88
CA ILE A 190 -8.70 17.47 -3.14
C ILE A 190 -7.27 17.94 -3.36
N PRO A 191 -6.57 17.50 -4.43
CA PRO A 191 -5.27 18.06 -4.75
C PRO A 191 -5.42 19.57 -4.98
N GLY A 192 -4.81 20.37 -4.11
CA GLY A 192 -4.78 21.82 -4.26
C GLY A 192 -4.00 22.21 -5.51
N SER A 193 -4.33 23.36 -6.08
CA SER A 193 -3.65 23.98 -7.22
C SER A 193 -2.25 24.52 -6.90
N GLU A 194 -1.75 24.28 -5.68
CA GLU A 194 -0.41 24.68 -5.26
C GLU A 194 0.53 23.48 -5.35
N GLU A 195 1.45 23.52 -6.32
CA GLU A 195 2.63 22.66 -6.36
C GLU A 195 3.40 22.82 -5.05
N GLN A 196 3.18 21.92 -4.09
CA GLN A 196 4.11 21.78 -2.98
C GLN A 196 5.45 21.33 -3.53
N GLN A 197 6.43 22.24 -3.48
CA GLN A 197 7.82 21.93 -3.73
C GLN A 197 8.31 20.78 -2.84
N GLY A 198 8.70 19.67 -3.48
CA GLY A 198 10.02 19.08 -3.25
C GLY A 198 10.23 18.15 -2.05
N THR A 199 9.29 17.29 -1.68
CA THR A 199 9.66 16.13 -0.83
C THR A 199 10.17 14.99 -1.70
N ALA A 200 11.42 14.58 -1.55
CA ALA A 200 11.98 13.48 -2.33
C ALA A 200 11.27 12.14 -2.06
N TYR A 201 10.85 11.94 -0.81
CA TYR A 201 10.01 10.82 -0.34
C TYR A 201 8.71 11.39 0.24
N PRO A 202 7.53 10.81 -0.06
CA PRO A 202 6.26 11.37 0.37
C PRO A 202 6.02 11.22 1.88
N PRO A 203 5.24 12.12 2.51
CA PRO A 203 4.89 12.03 3.93
C PRO A 203 3.94 10.86 4.24
N HIS A 204 3.08 10.47 3.31
CA HIS A 204 2.28 9.25 3.42
C HIS A 204 2.87 8.16 2.53
N GLN A 205 2.92 6.92 3.01
CA GLN A 205 3.45 5.79 2.23
C GLN A 205 2.36 4.84 1.74
N VAL A 206 1.12 5.04 2.19
CA VAL A 206 -0.05 4.25 1.76
C VAL A 206 -1.18 5.20 1.42
N VAL A 207 -1.83 5.00 0.27
CA VAL A 207 -3.05 5.70 -0.13
C VAL A 207 -4.10 4.68 -0.54
N LEU A 208 -5.32 4.83 -0.02
CA LEU A 208 -6.47 4.04 -0.44
C LEU A 208 -7.12 4.68 -1.67
N MET A 209 -7.71 3.86 -2.53
CA MET A 209 -8.38 4.30 -3.74
C MET A 209 -9.84 3.87 -3.65
N ARG A 210 -10.77 4.83 -3.54
CA ARG A 210 -12.20 4.57 -3.29
C ARG A 210 -12.77 3.61 -4.33
N GLY A 211 -13.24 2.45 -3.87
CA GLY A 211 -13.89 1.44 -4.72
C GLY A 211 -12.94 0.72 -5.68
N HIS A 212 -11.63 0.78 -5.44
CA HIS A 212 -10.62 0.20 -6.30
C HIS A 212 -9.62 -0.64 -5.50
N GLY A 213 -8.87 -0.05 -4.56
CA GLY A 213 -7.80 -0.77 -3.87
C GLY A 213 -6.93 0.15 -3.04
N PHE A 214 -5.62 -0.11 -3.02
CA PHE A 214 -4.64 0.77 -2.40
C PHE A 214 -3.30 0.74 -3.14
N THR A 215 -2.48 1.76 -2.88
CA THR A 215 -1.11 1.84 -3.35
C THR A 215 -0.17 2.08 -2.17
N ALA A 216 0.90 1.30 -2.09
CA ALA A 216 1.94 1.38 -1.05
C ALA A 216 3.30 1.65 -1.68
N LEU A 217 4.05 2.57 -1.08
CA LEU A 217 5.35 3.07 -1.57
C LEU A 217 6.45 2.68 -0.61
N ALA A 218 7.63 2.36 -1.12
CA ALA A 218 8.81 2.12 -0.29
C ALA A 218 10.11 2.55 -0.98
N ARG A 219 11.21 2.54 -0.24
CA ARG A 219 12.56 2.78 -0.77
C ARG A 219 13.12 1.56 -1.53
N ASP A 220 12.64 0.36 -1.22
CA ASP A 220 13.02 -0.88 -1.89
C ASP A 220 11.86 -1.89 -1.98
N VAL A 221 12.09 -2.97 -2.73
CA VAL A 221 11.09 -4.03 -2.99
C VAL A 221 10.63 -4.72 -1.70
N LYS A 222 11.54 -5.02 -0.79
CA LYS A 222 11.24 -5.80 0.43
C LYS A 222 10.39 -4.99 1.38
N GLU A 223 10.73 -3.73 1.55
CA GLU A 223 9.94 -2.78 2.35
C GLU A 223 8.55 -2.54 1.71
N ALA A 224 8.43 -2.49 0.38
CA ALA A 224 7.12 -2.33 -0.28
C ALA A 224 6.21 -3.54 -0.04
N VAL A 225 6.77 -4.75 -0.12
CA VAL A 225 6.04 -5.99 0.20
C VAL A 225 5.63 -6.01 1.67
N TYR A 226 6.57 -5.74 2.59
CA TYR A 226 6.28 -5.65 4.02
C TYR A 226 5.15 -4.66 4.29
N ARG A 227 5.24 -3.45 3.72
CA ARG A 227 4.22 -2.40 3.89
C ARG A 227 2.88 -2.84 3.36
N ALA A 228 2.82 -3.43 2.17
CA ALA A 228 1.57 -3.92 1.60
C ALA A 228 0.93 -5.02 2.46
N VAL A 229 1.71 -5.99 2.93
CA VAL A 229 1.22 -7.08 3.80
C VAL A 229 0.73 -6.55 5.14
N TYR A 230 1.51 -5.75 5.85
CA TYR A 230 1.09 -5.27 7.16
C TYR A 230 0.02 -4.18 7.11
N THR A 231 -0.17 -3.53 5.95
CA THR A 231 -1.36 -2.70 5.68
C THR A 231 -2.64 -3.51 5.72
N THR A 232 -2.68 -4.63 4.99
CA THR A 232 -3.89 -5.47 4.92
C THR A 232 -4.15 -6.20 6.24
N VAL A 233 -3.10 -6.66 6.93
CA VAL A 233 -3.22 -7.25 8.28
C VAL A 233 -3.78 -6.22 9.26
N ASN A 234 -3.27 -4.99 9.26
CA ASN A 234 -3.80 -3.92 10.12
C ASN A 234 -5.28 -3.66 9.81
N ALA A 235 -5.63 -3.52 8.54
CA ALA A 235 -6.99 -3.26 8.09
C ALA A 235 -7.97 -4.35 8.56
N ARG A 236 -7.57 -5.62 8.44
CA ARG A 236 -8.34 -6.76 8.94
C ARG A 236 -8.53 -6.70 10.46
N ILE A 237 -7.46 -6.50 11.23
CA ILE A 237 -7.54 -6.40 12.70
C ILE A 237 -8.45 -5.25 13.12
N GLN A 238 -8.30 -4.07 12.49
CA GLN A 238 -9.16 -2.93 12.78
C GLN A 238 -10.63 -3.24 12.49
N ARG A 239 -10.94 -3.84 11.33
CA ARG A 239 -12.30 -4.23 10.96
C ARG A 239 -12.91 -5.17 11.99
N GLU A 240 -12.19 -6.23 12.37
CA GLU A 240 -12.63 -7.21 13.37
C GLU A 240 -12.80 -6.56 14.76
N ALA A 241 -11.88 -5.69 15.18
CA ALA A 241 -11.96 -4.97 16.46
C ALA A 241 -13.18 -4.04 16.55
N VAL A 242 -13.46 -3.29 15.47
CA VAL A 242 -14.63 -2.40 15.39
C VAL A 242 -15.92 -3.21 15.44
N LEU A 243 -15.99 -4.34 14.73
CA LEU A 243 -17.15 -5.24 14.75
C LEU A 243 -17.37 -5.85 16.14
N LEU A 244 -16.30 -6.36 16.77
CA LEU A 244 -16.35 -6.94 18.11
C LEU A 244 -16.83 -5.91 19.15
N GLN A 245 -16.25 -4.70 19.14
CA GLN A 245 -16.64 -3.62 20.04
C GLN A 245 -18.10 -3.19 19.81
N GLY A 246 -18.52 -3.06 18.55
CA GLY A 246 -19.88 -2.71 18.19
C GLY A 246 -20.91 -3.76 18.65
N ALA A 247 -20.61 -5.04 18.47
CA ALA A 247 -21.45 -6.14 18.93
C ALA A 247 -21.57 -6.18 20.46
N PHE A 248 -20.45 -6.03 21.17
CA PHE A 248 -20.46 -5.98 22.63
C PHE A 248 -21.26 -4.80 23.17
N ASN A 249 -21.05 -3.60 22.60
CA ASN A 249 -21.79 -2.40 23.00
C ASN A 249 -23.30 -2.55 22.77
N SER A 250 -23.69 -3.18 21.65
CA SER A 250 -25.10 -3.45 21.34
C SER A 250 -25.73 -4.45 22.31
N ALA A 251 -25.01 -5.51 22.67
CA ALA A 251 -25.47 -6.51 23.64
C ALA A 251 -25.69 -5.89 25.03
N VAL A 252 -24.74 -5.10 25.52
CA VAL A 252 -24.87 -4.40 26.82
C VAL A 252 -26.02 -3.40 26.80
N ALA A 253 -26.25 -2.70 25.68
CA ALA A 253 -27.39 -1.81 25.54
C ALA A 253 -28.73 -2.56 25.59
N ALA A 254 -28.84 -3.72 24.92
CA ALA A 254 -30.03 -4.55 24.93
C ALA A 254 -30.34 -5.11 26.34
N GLU A 255 -29.32 -5.55 27.09
CA GLU A 255 -29.48 -5.97 28.49
C GLU A 255 -30.02 -4.84 29.38
N ARG A 256 -29.56 -3.60 29.19
CA ARG A 256 -30.10 -2.45 29.93
C ARG A 256 -31.56 -2.18 29.59
N VAL A 257 -31.94 -2.22 28.32
CA VAL A 257 -33.33 -2.01 27.89
C VAL A 257 -34.24 -3.09 28.48
N THR A 258 -33.82 -4.36 28.43
CA THR A 258 -34.58 -5.46 29.03
C THR A 258 -34.69 -5.37 30.54
N LYS A 259 -33.64 -4.93 31.25
CA LYS A 259 -33.67 -4.73 32.69
C LYS A 259 -34.62 -3.60 33.10
N VAL A 260 -34.55 -2.45 32.42
CA VAL A 260 -35.48 -1.33 32.63
C VAL A 260 -36.93 -1.73 32.34
N GLY A 261 -37.17 -2.53 31.30
CA GLY A 261 -38.50 -3.05 30.96
C GLY A 261 -39.07 -4.03 31.98
N LYS A 262 -38.21 -4.79 32.70
CA LYS A 262 -38.63 -5.74 33.74
C LYS A 262 -38.78 -5.11 35.12
N GLU A 263 -37.97 -4.11 35.47
CA GLU A 263 -37.96 -3.50 36.81
C GLU A 263 -38.88 -2.27 36.94
N GLY A 264 -39.45 -1.80 35.83
CA GLY A 264 -40.21 -0.54 35.78
C GLY A 264 -39.29 0.68 35.90
N TYR A 265 -39.74 1.83 35.40
CA TYR A 265 -38.97 3.08 35.48
C TYR A 265 -38.90 3.56 36.94
N GLN A 266 -37.90 3.11 37.70
CA GLN A 266 -37.63 3.62 39.04
C GLN A 266 -36.72 4.84 38.93
N ALA A 267 -37.29 6.03 39.12
CA ALA A 267 -36.54 7.27 39.30
C ALA A 267 -35.84 7.25 40.67
N SER A 268 -34.66 6.63 40.73
CA SER A 268 -33.77 6.72 41.90
C SER A 268 -32.84 7.92 41.71
N SER A 269 -33.03 8.91 42.57
CA SER A 269 -32.08 9.99 42.83
C SER A 269 -30.79 9.43 43.42
N SER A 270 -29.66 10.03 43.03
CA SER A 270 -28.31 9.82 43.57
C SER A 270 -27.78 8.39 43.52
N SER A 271 -27.30 7.97 42.36
CA SER A 271 -25.98 7.34 42.30
C SER A 271 -25.18 8.08 41.25
N SER A 272 -23.97 8.47 41.59
CA SER A 272 -22.95 8.83 40.63
C SER A 272 -22.65 7.59 39.78
N SER A 273 -23.53 7.27 38.84
CA SER A 273 -23.14 6.39 37.76
C SER A 273 -22.15 7.21 36.94
N SER A 274 -20.86 7.05 37.24
CA SER A 274 -19.86 6.94 36.18
C SER A 274 -20.27 5.73 35.33
N GLY A 275 -21.40 5.87 34.63
CA GLY A 275 -21.97 4.87 33.77
C GLY A 275 -20.89 4.67 32.75
N THR A 276 -20.18 3.56 32.88
CA THR A 276 -19.06 3.16 32.07
C THR A 276 -19.41 3.47 30.63
N LYS A 277 -18.85 4.56 30.10
CA LYS A 277 -18.74 4.72 28.65
C LYS A 277 -18.01 3.47 28.24
N LEU A 278 -18.72 2.52 27.66
CA LEU A 278 -18.11 1.34 27.09
C LEU A 278 -17.07 1.86 26.11
N GLY A 279 -15.81 1.44 26.29
CA GLY A 279 -14.68 2.02 25.61
C GLY A 279 -14.83 1.98 24.09
N GLU A 280 -14.13 2.89 23.41
CA GLU A 280 -13.92 2.79 21.96
C GLU A 280 -12.74 1.85 21.68
N VAL A 281 -12.57 1.45 20.42
CA VAL A 281 -11.35 0.74 20.01
C VAL A 281 -10.14 1.62 20.32
N THR A 282 -9.20 1.10 21.09
CA THR A 282 -7.94 1.80 21.39
C THR A 282 -6.96 1.58 20.25
N PHE A 283 -6.72 2.64 19.47
CA PHE A 283 -5.71 2.68 18.42
C PHE A 283 -4.35 3.09 18.99
N LEU A 284 -3.29 2.81 18.25
CA LEU A 284 -1.98 3.41 18.54
C LEU A 284 -2.07 4.92 18.28
N SER A 285 -1.41 5.68 19.13
CA SER A 285 -1.10 7.09 18.88
C SER A 285 -0.10 7.24 17.75
N ASP A 286 -0.03 8.43 17.16
CA ASP A 286 0.92 8.73 16.09
C ASP A 286 2.37 8.46 16.52
N ARG A 287 2.70 8.74 17.79
CA ARG A 287 4.00 8.46 18.37
C ARG A 287 4.25 6.96 18.53
N GLU A 288 3.30 6.20 19.07
CA GLU A 288 3.44 4.74 19.20
C GLU A 288 3.61 4.07 17.84
N ALA A 289 2.88 4.53 16.81
CA ALA A 289 3.02 4.03 15.45
C ALA A 289 4.41 4.34 14.85
N ALA A 290 4.91 5.56 15.06
CA ALA A 290 6.23 5.98 14.58
C ALA A 290 7.37 5.22 15.28
N ASP A 291 7.36 5.20 16.62
CA ASP A 291 8.38 4.51 17.43
C ASP A 291 8.37 3.00 17.14
N ALA A 292 7.19 2.41 16.91
CA ALA A 292 7.07 1.00 16.52
C ALA A 292 7.65 0.73 15.12
N TRP A 293 7.42 1.61 14.15
CA TRP A 293 8.02 1.46 12.82
C TRP A 293 9.54 1.63 12.87
N GLU A 294 10.05 2.61 13.62
CA GLU A 294 11.49 2.80 13.81
C GLU A 294 12.16 1.53 14.35
N ALA A 295 11.55 0.89 15.35
CA ALA A 295 12.04 -0.38 15.89
C ALA A 295 11.96 -1.54 14.88
N ASN A 296 10.92 -1.57 14.03
CA ASN A 296 10.67 -2.66 13.09
C ASN A 296 11.38 -2.50 11.74
N ALA A 297 11.81 -1.30 11.35
CA ALA A 297 12.39 -1.03 10.03
C ALA A 297 13.61 -1.91 9.73
N GLY A 298 14.48 -2.14 10.73
CA GLY A 298 15.63 -3.02 10.61
C GLY A 298 15.30 -4.52 10.51
N GLN A 299 14.03 -4.90 10.68
CA GLN A 299 13.57 -6.29 10.73
C GLN A 299 12.83 -6.72 9.46
N VAL A 300 12.75 -5.89 8.41
CA VAL A 300 12.05 -6.21 7.15
C VAL A 300 12.56 -7.50 6.49
N HIS A 301 13.84 -7.83 6.64
CA HIS A 301 14.46 -9.04 6.11
C HIS A 301 13.84 -10.33 6.68
N ARG A 302 13.45 -10.33 7.97
CA ARG A 302 12.97 -11.53 8.66
C ARG A 302 11.66 -12.10 8.07
N PRO A 303 10.58 -11.31 7.87
CA PRO A 303 9.40 -11.82 7.18
C PRO A 303 9.67 -12.04 5.69
N TRP A 304 10.53 -11.25 5.05
CA TRP A 304 10.92 -11.48 3.65
C TRP A 304 11.51 -12.88 3.44
N GLU A 305 12.48 -13.28 4.27
CA GLU A 305 13.09 -14.61 4.24
C GLU A 305 12.04 -15.71 4.44
N LEU A 306 11.19 -15.59 5.46
CA LEU A 306 10.10 -16.55 5.70
C LEU A 306 9.18 -16.68 4.49
N TRP A 307 8.68 -15.56 3.95
CA TRP A 307 7.76 -15.58 2.83
C TRP A 307 8.42 -16.07 1.54
N THR A 308 9.72 -15.84 1.37
CA THR A 308 10.50 -16.39 0.26
C THR A 308 10.51 -17.92 0.33
N GLU A 309 10.76 -18.50 1.50
CA GLU A 309 10.73 -19.95 1.68
C GLU A 309 9.31 -20.53 1.49
N GLU A 310 8.28 -19.82 1.94
CA GLU A 310 6.88 -20.22 1.69
C GLU A 310 6.56 -20.32 0.19
N VAL A 311 7.01 -19.34 -0.61
CA VAL A 311 6.76 -19.37 -2.06
C VAL A 311 7.64 -20.38 -2.78
N LYS A 312 8.90 -20.58 -2.37
CA LYS A 312 9.79 -21.63 -2.89
C LYS A 312 9.23 -23.03 -2.63
N ALA A 313 8.61 -23.26 -1.48
CA ALA A 313 8.00 -24.54 -1.12
C ALA A 313 6.72 -24.86 -1.92
N SER A 314 6.15 -23.88 -2.63
CA SER A 314 4.91 -24.04 -3.39
C SER A 314 5.19 -24.34 -4.86
N SER A 315 4.60 -25.40 -5.39
CA SER A 315 4.75 -25.81 -6.81
C SER A 315 4.11 -24.85 -7.82
N LEU A 316 3.33 -23.87 -7.35
CA LEU A 316 2.72 -22.85 -8.20
C LEU A 316 3.74 -21.82 -8.68
N TYR A 317 4.65 -21.40 -7.80
CA TYR A 317 5.56 -20.30 -8.07
C TYR A 317 6.85 -20.82 -8.70
N ARG A 318 7.36 -20.06 -9.67
CA ARG A 318 8.63 -20.36 -10.34
C ARG A 318 9.38 -19.07 -10.54
N ASN A 319 10.65 -19.07 -10.22
CA ASN A 319 11.55 -17.96 -10.45
C ASN A 319 12.82 -18.53 -11.07
N GLU A 320 13.13 -18.15 -12.30
CA GLU A 320 14.28 -18.72 -13.02
C GLU A 320 15.62 -18.50 -12.29
N TYR A 321 15.68 -17.48 -11.42
CA TYR A 321 16.86 -17.15 -10.64
C TYR A 321 17.01 -17.97 -9.35
N TRP A 322 16.04 -18.82 -8.97
CA TRP A 322 16.18 -19.70 -7.80
C TRP A 322 17.07 -20.92 -8.08
N GLU A 323 17.17 -21.35 -9.35
CA GLU A 323 17.91 -22.57 -9.73
C GLU A 323 19.45 -22.37 -9.71
N ASP A 324 19.91 -21.12 -9.71
CA ASP A 324 21.35 -20.78 -9.68
C ASP A 324 21.96 -20.77 -8.26
N ASP A 325 21.15 -20.71 -7.21
CA ASP A 325 21.63 -20.70 -5.82
C ASP A 325 22.16 -22.08 -5.35
N GLU A 326 21.70 -23.18 -5.96
CA GLU A 326 22.07 -24.55 -5.55
C GLU A 326 23.45 -25.00 -6.07
N GLN A 327 24.06 -24.30 -7.02
CA GLN A 327 25.34 -24.68 -7.63
C GLN A 327 26.58 -23.98 -7.01
N GLY A 328 26.37 -23.13 -5.99
CA GLY A 328 27.43 -22.37 -5.32
C GLY A 328 28.08 -23.07 -4.12
N GLU A 329 27.56 -24.23 -3.68
CA GLU A 329 28.10 -25.02 -2.56
C GLU A 329 28.59 -26.39 -3.05
N SER A 330 29.73 -26.42 -3.75
CA SER A 330 30.50 -27.66 -3.97
C SER A 330 32.00 -27.42 -3.91
#